data_AF-A0A7Y5NXN3-F1
#
_entry.id   AF-A0A7Y5NXN3-F1
#
_cell.length_a   1.000
_cell.length_b   1.000
_cell.length_c   1.000
_cell.angle_alpha   90.00
_cell.angle_beta   90.00
_cell.angle_gamma   90.00
#
_symmetry.space_group_name_H-M   'P 1'
#
loop_
_entity.id
_entity.type
_entity.pdbx_description
1 polymer ?
#
loop_
_entity_poly.entity_id
_entity_poly.type
_entity_poly.pdbx_seq_one_letter_code
_entity_poly.pdbx_strand_id
1 'polypeptide(L)'
;MDPTTSRPVLCFVIACLIAGVPGCAADGDPVGTGGSDTGGAGAATADDGGGGLGVGGRDGPGGQSGVGGQGGEGVVIDPRAGVYREACDGSAGVFIDHDHFVDANDENQLLRVYARGQDAAPIQTFETSDDIGLDTSDEADIEGGARLGDRIYWITSHGRNKNGVLEESRYRFFATDINGSVPDVSFEVPGRYESLLEEMLESSNWLAPHAEVIALLDERSQLDEDTVEDLAPKINGTCIEGLAAAPTATDAQRLLIGFRNPLYESKAIVVTLLNPDAVLTQQTTPTFGEAILLDLAGLGVRAMTYSPFHDAVIIVAGAPTADGAFKLYKWKGTAEDPPELVQDLVVPADSSPEAVVVFPDSLYVQVLLDQGTTQINGEDCKDGALADQKFTDLILKID
;
A
#
# COMPACT_ATOMS: atom_id res chain seq x y z
N MET A 1 37.71 22.23 -36.41
CA MET A 1 38.25 21.00 -37.03
C MET A 1 38.62 20.07 -35.90
N ASP A 2 38.25 18.81 -36.07
CA ASP A 2 38.58 17.64 -35.23
C ASP A 2 37.70 17.37 -33.98
N PRO A 3 36.89 16.30 -33.98
CA PRO A 3 36.19 15.75 -32.83
C PRO A 3 36.91 14.51 -32.28
N THR A 4 37.31 14.51 -31.00
CA THR A 4 37.67 13.26 -30.32
C THR A 4 37.38 13.38 -28.82
N THR A 5 36.48 12.54 -28.29
CA THR A 5 36.82 11.55 -27.25
C THR A 5 35.57 10.78 -26.82
N SER A 6 35.49 9.55 -27.31
CA SER A 6 34.68 8.46 -26.77
C SER A 6 35.27 8.00 -25.42
N ARG A 7 34.41 7.70 -24.45
CA ARG A 7 34.75 7.05 -23.17
C ARG A 7 34.25 5.59 -23.21
N PRO A 8 34.95 4.65 -22.54
CA PRO A 8 34.76 3.22 -22.76
C PRO A 8 33.65 2.62 -21.88
N VAL A 9 32.91 1.66 -22.46
CA VAL A 9 32.05 0.69 -21.79
C VAL A 9 32.92 -0.48 -21.32
N LEU A 10 32.80 -0.87 -20.05
CA LEU A 10 33.51 -2.02 -19.48
C LEU A 10 32.55 -3.20 -19.30
N CYS A 11 32.96 -4.34 -19.84
CA CYS A 11 32.32 -5.65 -19.85
C CYS A 11 31.90 -6.19 -18.48
N PHE A 12 30.86 -7.03 -18.48
CA PHE A 12 30.93 -8.38 -17.89
C PHE A 12 30.28 -9.40 -18.83
N VAL A 13 31.04 -10.43 -19.22
CA VAL A 13 30.56 -11.63 -19.92
C VAL A 13 30.77 -12.80 -18.97
N ILE A 14 29.69 -13.48 -18.62
CA ILE A 14 29.71 -14.74 -17.85
C ILE A 14 29.90 -15.89 -18.84
N ALA A 15 30.98 -16.64 -18.69
CA ALA A 15 31.21 -17.89 -19.41
C ALA A 15 30.86 -19.07 -18.51
N CYS A 16 29.84 -19.83 -18.93
CA CYS A 16 29.47 -21.12 -18.36
C CYS A 16 30.32 -22.22 -19.00
N LEU A 17 30.94 -23.10 -18.21
CA LEU A 17 31.62 -24.30 -18.69
C LEU A 17 31.17 -25.52 -17.86
N ILE A 18 30.48 -26.45 -18.52
CA ILE A 18 30.09 -27.77 -17.98
C ILE A 18 31.01 -28.82 -18.61
N ALA A 19 31.61 -29.70 -17.79
CA ALA A 19 31.95 -31.07 -18.15
C ALA A 19 32.29 -31.96 -16.93
N GLY A 20 31.57 -33.07 -16.77
CA GLY A 20 32.16 -34.41 -16.56
C GLY A 20 32.37 -34.97 -15.13
N VAL A 21 31.44 -35.82 -14.70
CA VAL A 21 31.50 -36.89 -13.65
C VAL A 21 32.28 -38.12 -14.25
N PRO A 22 32.79 -39.20 -13.57
CA PRO A 22 32.28 -39.87 -12.35
C PRO A 22 33.23 -40.62 -11.38
N GLY A 23 32.70 -41.09 -10.22
CA GLY A 23 33.11 -42.38 -9.62
C GLY A 23 33.05 -42.59 -8.08
N CYS A 24 32.08 -43.43 -7.64
CA CYS A 24 32.15 -44.53 -6.63
C CYS A 24 32.34 -44.19 -5.11
N ALA A 25 31.34 -44.39 -4.22
CA ALA A 25 30.97 -45.63 -3.46
C ALA A 25 32.01 -46.06 -2.38
N ALA A 26 31.74 -46.47 -1.13
CA ALA A 26 30.52 -46.76 -0.36
C ALA A 26 30.82 -46.88 1.18
N ASP A 27 29.75 -47.01 1.98
CA ASP A 27 29.55 -47.82 3.20
C ASP A 27 30.12 -47.47 4.59
N GLY A 28 29.21 -47.56 5.59
CA GLY A 28 29.48 -48.25 6.86
C GLY A 28 29.02 -47.57 8.16
N ASP A 29 27.74 -47.71 8.53
CA ASP A 29 27.24 -47.68 9.92
C ASP A 29 27.55 -49.04 10.61
N PRO A 30 27.67 -49.13 11.96
CA PRO A 30 26.51 -49.57 12.74
C PRO A 30 26.37 -49.07 14.21
N VAL A 31 25.12 -48.81 14.60
CA VAL A 31 24.34 -49.29 15.77
C VAL A 31 25.02 -49.45 17.16
N GLY A 32 24.40 -48.83 18.18
CA GLY A 32 24.53 -49.22 19.60
C GLY A 32 23.48 -48.58 20.52
N THR A 33 22.58 -49.41 21.05
CA THR A 33 21.37 -49.14 21.86
C THR A 33 21.62 -49.00 23.37
N GLY A 34 20.71 -48.33 24.12
CA GLY A 34 20.25 -48.84 25.43
C GLY A 34 19.91 -47.85 26.57
N GLY A 35 18.66 -47.93 27.05
CA GLY A 35 18.19 -47.75 28.46
C GLY A 35 18.05 -46.32 29.00
N SER A 36 16.86 -45.76 29.26
CA SER A 36 15.80 -46.05 30.27
C SER A 36 16.02 -45.45 31.68
N ASP A 37 14.96 -44.74 32.10
CA ASP A 37 14.43 -44.57 33.47
C ASP A 37 14.64 -43.29 34.31
N THR A 38 13.47 -42.67 34.59
CA THR A 38 12.94 -42.12 35.85
C THR A 38 13.54 -40.87 36.50
N GLY A 39 12.71 -39.82 36.54
CA GLY A 39 12.09 -39.34 37.78
C GLY A 39 12.87 -38.33 38.64
N GLY A 40 12.18 -37.26 39.05
CA GLY A 40 12.55 -36.52 40.26
C GLY A 40 12.47 -35.01 40.13
N ALA A 41 11.33 -34.46 40.57
CA ALA A 41 11.19 -33.05 40.92
C ALA A 41 12.14 -32.67 42.07
N GLY A 42 12.68 -31.46 42.02
CA GLY A 42 13.49 -30.88 43.08
C GLY A 42 13.65 -29.37 42.87
N ALA A 43 12.74 -28.60 43.47
CA ALA A 43 12.83 -27.16 43.58
C ALA A 43 13.90 -26.77 44.62
N ALA A 44 14.73 -25.79 44.31
CA ALA A 44 15.20 -24.72 45.20
C ALA A 44 16.37 -23.95 44.54
N THR A 45 16.25 -22.61 44.49
CA THR A 45 17.26 -21.58 44.83
C THR A 45 16.63 -20.22 44.48
N ALA A 46 16.38 -19.34 45.46
CA ALA A 46 17.30 -18.28 45.93
C ALA A 46 17.69 -17.33 44.77
N ASP A 47 17.07 -16.14 44.70
CA ASP A 47 17.58 -14.88 45.25
C ASP A 47 18.78 -14.35 44.43
N ASP A 48 18.55 -13.30 43.64
CA ASP A 48 19.38 -12.09 43.73
C ASP A 48 18.81 -10.97 42.86
N GLY A 49 18.89 -9.76 43.40
CA GLY A 49 18.45 -8.52 42.78
C GLY A 49 19.33 -8.07 41.61
N GLY A 50 18.77 -7.23 40.75
CA GLY A 50 19.48 -6.64 39.64
C GLY A 50 18.79 -5.40 39.07
N GLY A 51 19.22 -4.23 39.56
CA GLY A 51 19.46 -3.04 38.76
C GLY A 51 18.30 -2.46 37.96
N GLY A 52 17.62 -1.47 38.57
CA GLY A 52 16.91 -0.46 37.80
C GLY A 52 17.88 0.39 36.97
N LEU A 53 17.64 0.47 35.67
CA LEU A 53 18.10 1.55 34.81
C LEU A 53 16.87 2.19 34.20
N GLY A 54 16.55 3.39 34.69
CA GLY A 54 15.49 4.22 34.15
C GLY A 54 15.90 4.79 32.81
N VAL A 55 15.05 4.60 31.81
CA VAL A 55 15.06 5.37 30.57
C VAL A 55 13.79 6.20 30.61
N GLY A 56 13.96 7.52 30.69
CA GLY A 56 12.87 8.48 30.79
C GLY A 56 12.05 8.49 29.51
N GLY A 57 10.82 7.99 29.59
CA GLY A 57 9.79 8.20 28.58
C GLY A 57 9.36 9.67 28.58
N ARG A 58 9.36 10.27 27.38
CA ARG A 58 8.62 11.50 27.12
C ARG A 58 7.21 11.07 26.74
N ASP A 59 6.27 11.26 27.67
CA ASP A 59 4.85 11.12 27.41
C ASP A 59 4.39 12.29 26.52
N GLY A 60 4.22 12.03 25.23
CA GLY A 60 3.33 12.79 24.34
C GLY A 60 2.02 12.03 24.19
N PRO A 61 0.88 12.68 23.90
CA PRO A 61 -0.40 12.01 23.75
C PRO A 61 -0.46 11.34 22.37
N GLY A 62 0.29 10.26 22.19
CA GLY A 62 0.09 9.34 21.06
C GLY A 62 -1.21 8.60 21.26
N GLY A 63 -2.09 8.65 20.25
CA GLY A 63 -3.33 7.87 20.24
C GLY A 63 -3.01 6.41 20.49
N GLN A 64 -3.56 5.85 21.57
CA GLN A 64 -3.39 4.44 21.87
C GLN A 64 -3.93 3.63 20.70
N SER A 65 -3.09 2.77 20.13
CA SER A 65 -3.52 1.70 19.23
C SER A 65 -4.55 0.86 19.99
N GLY A 66 -5.82 1.05 19.64
CA GLY A 66 -6.94 0.41 20.32
C GLY A 66 -6.87 -1.09 20.12
N VAL A 67 -6.72 -1.83 21.22
CA VAL A 67 -6.96 -3.27 21.25
C VAL A 67 -8.46 -3.46 21.02
N GLY A 68 -8.85 -3.99 19.87
CA GLY A 68 -10.25 -4.20 19.47
C GLY A 68 -11.05 -4.89 20.59
N GLY A 69 -11.92 -4.12 21.23
CA GLY A 69 -12.89 -4.63 22.20
C GLY A 69 -14.19 -4.95 21.48
N GLN A 70 -14.62 -6.22 21.54
CA GLN A 70 -15.98 -6.57 21.14
C GLN A 70 -17.01 -5.80 21.99
N GLY A 71 -17.89 -5.05 21.34
CA GLY A 71 -19.18 -4.64 21.90
C GLY A 71 -19.36 -3.19 22.39
N GLY A 72 -18.54 -2.23 21.95
CA GLY A 72 -18.83 -0.81 22.13
C GLY A 72 -19.79 -0.28 21.06
N GLU A 73 -20.70 0.63 21.40
CA GLU A 73 -21.31 1.52 20.39
C GLU A 73 -20.17 2.36 19.81
N GLY A 74 -19.76 2.07 18.58
CA GLY A 74 -18.68 2.78 17.90
C GLY A 74 -18.94 4.30 17.86
N VAL A 75 -17.88 5.08 17.70
CA VAL A 75 -18.00 6.52 17.47
C VAL A 75 -18.84 6.73 16.21
N VAL A 76 -20.01 7.34 16.37
CA VAL A 76 -20.85 7.73 15.25
C VAL A 76 -20.23 8.99 14.65
N ILE A 77 -19.49 8.81 13.56
CA ILE A 77 -19.07 9.92 12.72
C ILE A 77 -20.31 10.51 12.00
N ASP A 78 -20.35 11.84 11.80
CA ASP A 78 -21.39 12.46 10.96
C ASP A 78 -21.45 11.76 9.58
N PRO A 79 -22.56 11.08 9.24
CA PRO A 79 -22.66 10.31 8.01
C PRO A 79 -22.92 11.18 6.76
N ARG A 80 -22.79 12.50 6.89
CA ARG A 80 -22.96 13.43 5.78
C ARG A 80 -21.76 13.34 4.84
N ALA A 81 -22.06 13.15 3.56
CA ALA A 81 -21.05 13.26 2.51
C ALA A 81 -20.49 14.69 2.43
N GLY A 82 -19.20 14.78 2.11
CA GLY A 82 -18.46 16.02 1.91
C GLY A 82 -18.33 16.44 0.44
N VAL A 83 -17.89 17.68 0.26
CA VAL A 83 -17.42 18.23 -1.01
C VAL A 83 -16.07 18.91 -0.73
N TYR A 84 -15.00 18.38 -1.30
CA TYR A 84 -13.64 18.79 -0.99
C TYR A 84 -13.08 19.55 -2.19
N ARG A 85 -12.71 20.82 -2.00
CA ARG A 85 -12.29 21.74 -3.06
C ARG A 85 -10.77 21.77 -3.21
N GLU A 86 -10.28 22.23 -4.36
CA GLU A 86 -8.85 22.37 -4.69
C GLU A 86 -8.11 21.05 -4.99
N ALA A 87 -8.89 20.00 -5.30
CA ALA A 87 -8.47 18.72 -5.89
C ALA A 87 -9.68 18.13 -6.63
N CYS A 88 -9.46 17.26 -7.62
CA CYS A 88 -10.53 16.64 -8.40
C CYS A 88 -10.82 15.20 -8.05
N ASP A 89 -10.00 14.61 -7.21
CA ASP A 89 -10.03 13.20 -6.88
C ASP A 89 -9.43 13.01 -5.49
N GLY A 90 -9.78 11.88 -4.88
CA GLY A 90 -9.13 11.38 -3.68
C GLY A 90 -8.61 9.97 -3.96
N SER A 91 -7.51 9.89 -4.71
CA SER A 91 -6.83 8.65 -5.10
C SER A 91 -6.18 7.93 -3.92
N ALA A 92 -5.84 8.65 -2.85
CA ALA A 92 -5.50 8.03 -1.57
C ALA A 92 -6.00 8.87 -0.39
N GLY A 93 -6.41 8.21 0.70
CA GLY A 93 -6.95 8.89 1.86
C GLY A 93 -6.64 8.17 3.16
N VAL A 94 -6.23 8.92 4.19
CA VAL A 94 -5.91 8.38 5.51
C VAL A 94 -6.44 9.29 6.61
N PHE A 95 -7.07 8.71 7.63
CA PHE A 95 -7.59 9.49 8.76
C PHE A 95 -6.44 10.15 9.55
N ILE A 96 -6.66 11.38 10.01
CA ILE A 96 -5.78 12.05 10.99
C ILE A 96 -6.38 11.88 12.39
N ASP A 97 -7.65 12.23 12.52
CA ASP A 97 -8.47 12.09 13.72
C ASP A 97 -9.93 11.80 13.33
N HIS A 98 -10.87 11.94 14.26
CA HIS A 98 -12.29 11.64 13.99
C HIS A 98 -13.00 12.68 13.13
N ASP A 99 -12.42 13.84 12.83
CA ASP A 99 -13.04 14.91 12.06
C ASP A 99 -12.22 15.31 10.82
N HIS A 100 -10.99 14.80 10.71
CA HIS A 100 -10.07 15.14 9.64
C HIS A 100 -9.43 13.92 8.99
N PHE A 101 -9.16 14.05 7.70
CA PHE A 101 -8.36 13.11 6.93
C PHE A 101 -7.36 13.88 6.06
N VAL A 102 -6.28 13.19 5.68
CA VAL A 102 -5.35 13.62 4.65
C VAL A 102 -5.68 12.88 3.35
N ASP A 103 -5.67 13.64 2.28
CA ASP A 103 -5.99 13.27 0.91
C ASP A 103 -4.75 13.43 0.04
N ALA A 104 -4.54 12.50 -0.88
CA ALA A 104 -3.63 12.65 -2.01
C ALA A 104 -4.44 12.47 -3.30
N ASN A 105 -4.09 13.26 -4.31
CA ASN A 105 -4.60 13.08 -5.66
C ASN A 105 -3.53 12.49 -6.58
N ASP A 106 -3.95 11.88 -7.67
CA ASP A 106 -3.05 11.27 -8.66
C ASP A 106 -2.30 12.30 -9.52
N GLU A 107 -2.89 13.48 -9.75
CA GLU A 107 -2.37 14.53 -10.64
C GLU A 107 -1.20 15.37 -10.06
N ASN A 108 -0.85 15.27 -8.77
CA ASN A 108 0.27 16.01 -8.13
C ASN A 108 0.79 15.36 -6.83
N GLN A 109 1.81 15.94 -6.21
CA GLN A 109 2.44 15.43 -4.98
C GLN A 109 1.99 16.18 -3.72
N LEU A 110 0.82 16.82 -3.78
CA LEU A 110 0.29 17.59 -2.66
C LEU A 110 -0.60 16.72 -1.76
N LEU A 111 -0.27 16.68 -0.47
CA LEU A 111 -1.13 16.09 0.56
C LEU A 111 -2.02 17.18 1.17
N ARG A 112 -3.34 16.98 1.15
CA ARG A 112 -4.32 17.98 1.61
C ARG A 112 -5.10 17.48 2.82
N VAL A 113 -5.18 18.31 3.86
CA VAL A 113 -5.93 17.98 5.08
C VAL A 113 -7.30 18.63 5.01
N TYR A 114 -8.35 17.83 5.08
CA TYR A 114 -9.74 18.31 5.04
C TYR A 114 -10.49 18.01 6.34
N ALA A 115 -11.45 18.88 6.67
CA ALA A 115 -12.53 18.53 7.60
C ALA A 115 -13.60 17.73 6.86
N ARG A 116 -13.95 16.55 7.35
CA ARG A 116 -14.91 15.66 6.69
C ARG A 116 -16.35 16.19 6.74
N GLY A 117 -17.18 15.76 5.79
CA GLY A 117 -18.63 16.00 5.78
C GLY A 117 -19.02 17.49 5.65
N GLN A 118 -18.10 18.31 5.14
CA GLN A 118 -18.31 19.74 4.86
C GLN A 118 -18.09 20.03 3.36
N ASP A 119 -18.56 21.19 2.92
CA ASP A 119 -18.07 21.83 1.69
C ASP A 119 -16.86 22.71 2.05
N ALA A 120 -15.66 22.17 1.88
CA ALA A 120 -14.45 22.77 2.43
C ALA A 120 -13.29 22.80 1.44
N ALA A 121 -12.53 23.89 1.49
CA ALA A 121 -11.16 23.95 1.00
C ALA A 121 -10.23 23.25 2.02
N PRO A 122 -9.02 22.84 1.63
CA PRO A 122 -8.08 22.20 2.55
C PRO A 122 -7.71 23.15 3.70
N ILE A 123 -7.61 22.60 4.91
CA ILE A 123 -7.13 23.29 6.10
C ILE A 123 -5.63 23.55 5.99
N GLN A 124 -4.90 22.56 5.48
CA GLN A 124 -3.47 22.62 5.19
C GLN A 124 -3.16 21.80 3.94
N THR A 125 -2.14 22.24 3.20
CA THR A 125 -1.61 21.54 2.02
C THR A 125 -0.10 21.41 2.20
N PHE A 126 0.42 20.21 1.95
CA PHE A 126 1.83 19.88 2.07
C PHE A 126 2.35 19.43 0.72
N GLU A 127 3.39 20.10 0.23
CA GLU A 127 4.10 19.70 -0.97
C GLU A 127 5.17 18.67 -0.61
N THR A 128 5.22 17.58 -1.37
CA THR A 128 6.15 16.47 -1.13
C THR A 128 7.08 16.18 -2.31
N SER A 129 6.97 16.89 -3.45
CA SER A 129 7.78 16.62 -4.66
C SER A 129 9.28 16.48 -4.36
N ASP A 130 9.89 17.48 -3.70
CA ASP A 130 11.33 17.46 -3.37
C ASP A 130 11.70 16.26 -2.48
N ASP A 131 10.86 15.97 -1.48
CA ASP A 131 11.07 14.88 -0.53
C ASP A 131 11.01 13.51 -1.23
N ILE A 132 10.11 13.36 -2.21
CA ILE A 132 9.97 12.13 -3.02
C ILE A 132 10.79 12.16 -4.32
N GLY A 133 11.62 13.18 -4.52
CA GLY A 133 12.62 13.23 -5.59
C GLY A 133 12.04 13.47 -6.96
N LEU A 134 11.01 14.31 -7.03
CA LEU A 134 10.32 14.69 -8.23
C LEU A 134 10.33 16.21 -8.39
N ASP A 135 10.24 16.66 -9.63
CA ASP A 135 9.87 18.05 -9.90
C ASP A 135 8.37 18.22 -9.68
N THR A 136 7.92 19.41 -9.30
CA THR A 136 6.48 19.70 -9.10
C THR A 136 5.62 19.58 -10.37
N SER A 137 6.25 19.43 -11.53
CA SER A 137 5.58 19.19 -12.81
C SER A 137 5.42 17.70 -13.14
N ASP A 138 6.05 16.82 -12.37
CA ASP A 138 5.92 15.38 -12.54
C ASP A 138 4.59 14.91 -11.93
N GLU A 139 4.17 13.70 -12.31
CA GLU A 139 2.97 13.04 -11.80
C GLU A 139 3.42 11.77 -11.08
N ALA A 140 3.23 11.76 -9.77
CA ALA A 140 3.59 10.63 -8.93
C ALA A 140 2.51 9.56 -8.96
N ASP A 141 1.23 9.92 -9.19
CA ASP A 141 0.13 8.96 -9.25
C ASP A 141 0.00 8.25 -7.89
N ILE A 142 -0.27 8.98 -6.80
CA ILE A 142 -0.37 8.46 -5.43
C ILE A 142 -1.73 7.77 -5.24
N GLU A 143 -1.72 6.46 -5.02
CA GLU A 143 -2.91 5.59 -5.16
C GLU A 143 -3.21 4.76 -3.90
N GLY A 144 -2.43 4.91 -2.84
CA GLY A 144 -2.66 4.15 -1.62
C GLY A 144 -1.98 4.72 -0.39
N GLY A 145 -2.68 4.64 0.74
CA GLY A 145 -2.20 5.10 2.04
C GLY A 145 -2.49 4.09 3.15
N ALA A 146 -1.50 3.77 3.98
CA ALA A 146 -1.64 2.87 5.11
C ALA A 146 -1.04 3.46 6.38
N ARG A 147 -1.86 3.67 7.41
CA ARG A 147 -1.41 4.19 8.70
C ARG A 147 -1.01 3.08 9.67
N LEU A 148 0.17 3.21 10.26
CA LEU A 148 0.65 2.42 11.40
C LEU A 148 1.15 3.38 12.49
N GLY A 149 0.35 3.54 13.54
CA GLY A 149 0.64 4.52 14.60
C GLY A 149 0.63 5.94 14.04
N ASP A 150 1.73 6.66 14.22
CA ASP A 150 1.89 8.04 13.73
C ASP A 150 2.53 8.12 12.33
N ARG A 151 2.88 6.97 11.73
CA ARG A 151 3.40 6.91 10.36
C ARG A 151 2.29 6.55 9.38
N ILE A 152 2.26 7.26 8.27
CA ILE A 152 1.49 6.88 7.08
C ILE A 152 2.47 6.44 6.00
N TYR A 153 2.29 5.24 5.47
CA TYR A 153 2.97 4.79 4.26
C TYR A 153 2.13 5.14 3.05
N TRP A 154 2.78 5.53 1.97
CA TRP A 154 2.17 5.92 0.71
C TRP A 154 2.79 5.11 -0.42
N ILE A 155 1.97 4.73 -1.39
CA ILE A 155 2.43 4.06 -2.60
C ILE A 155 1.79 4.70 -3.82
N THR A 156 2.57 4.80 -4.88
CA THR A 156 2.08 5.23 -6.18
C THR A 156 1.71 4.03 -7.06
N SER A 157 1.14 4.28 -8.23
CA SER A 157 0.59 3.20 -9.07
C SER A 157 1.60 2.14 -9.55
N HIS A 158 2.89 2.49 -9.65
CA HIS A 158 3.95 1.67 -10.25
C HIS A 158 3.57 1.18 -11.65
N GLY A 159 2.76 1.98 -12.35
CA GLY A 159 2.26 1.71 -13.68
C GLY A 159 2.88 2.59 -14.75
N ARG A 160 2.70 2.17 -15.99
CA ARG A 160 2.94 3.00 -17.18
C ARG A 160 1.88 4.09 -17.29
N ASN A 161 2.09 5.10 -18.13
CA ASN A 161 1.02 6.05 -18.44
C ASN A 161 -0.05 5.43 -19.37
N LYS A 162 -1.09 6.22 -19.69
CA LYS A 162 -2.21 5.80 -20.56
C LYS A 162 -1.80 5.37 -21.99
N ASN A 163 -0.59 5.71 -22.43
CA ASN A 163 -0.04 5.33 -23.73
C ASN A 163 0.96 4.17 -23.61
N GLY A 164 1.12 3.56 -22.43
CA GLY A 164 2.07 2.47 -22.18
C GLY A 164 3.53 2.91 -22.07
N VAL A 165 3.81 4.21 -21.93
CA VAL A 165 5.18 4.71 -21.69
C VAL A 165 5.53 4.47 -20.22
N LEU A 166 6.74 3.97 -19.98
CA LEU A 166 7.29 3.83 -18.63
C LEU A 166 7.57 5.22 -18.04
N GLU A 167 6.94 5.56 -16.93
CA GLU A 167 7.11 6.84 -16.24
C GLU A 167 7.76 6.59 -14.87
N GLU A 168 9.06 6.78 -14.75
CA GLU A 168 9.80 6.54 -13.49
C GLU A 168 9.27 7.39 -12.32
N SER A 169 8.56 8.50 -12.58
CA SER A 169 7.93 9.31 -11.54
C SER A 169 6.82 8.56 -10.80
N ARG A 170 6.16 7.59 -11.45
CA ARG A 170 5.08 6.77 -10.88
C ARG A 170 5.58 5.62 -10.01
N TYR A 171 6.88 5.52 -9.73
CA TYR A 171 7.50 4.46 -8.95
C TYR A 171 8.05 5.01 -7.63
N ARG A 172 7.14 5.33 -6.70
CA ARG A 172 7.47 5.79 -5.35
C ARG A 172 6.74 4.95 -4.31
N PHE A 173 7.51 4.51 -3.32
CA PHE A 173 7.00 4.07 -2.03
C PHE A 173 7.64 4.97 -1.00
N PHE A 174 6.86 5.64 -0.17
CA PHE A 174 7.38 6.59 0.80
C PHE A 174 6.52 6.59 2.07
N ALA A 175 6.89 7.41 3.04
CA ALA A 175 6.09 7.61 4.23
C ALA A 175 6.02 9.07 4.62
N THR A 176 5.08 9.38 5.50
CA THR A 176 5.02 10.63 6.25
C THR A 176 4.78 10.35 7.72
N ASP A 177 5.55 10.99 8.59
CA ASP A 177 5.34 10.98 10.04
C ASP A 177 4.46 12.15 10.45
N ILE A 178 3.32 11.84 11.08
CA ILE A 178 2.35 12.81 11.58
C ILE A 178 2.89 13.43 12.86
N ASN A 179 2.96 14.76 12.89
CA ASN A 179 3.34 15.53 14.05
C ASN A 179 2.28 16.59 14.38
N GLY A 180 1.99 16.80 15.66
CA GLY A 180 0.99 17.78 16.09
C GLY A 180 -0.45 17.33 15.89
N SER A 181 -1.36 18.28 15.74
CA SER A 181 -2.80 18.05 15.57
C SER A 181 -3.39 19.18 14.74
N VAL A 182 -4.45 18.91 13.98
CA VAL A 182 -5.17 19.93 13.19
C VAL A 182 -5.60 21.09 14.10
N PRO A 183 -5.40 22.37 13.71
CA PRO A 183 -4.96 22.87 12.40
C PRO A 183 -3.44 23.08 12.26
N ASP A 184 -2.64 22.61 13.22
CA ASP A 184 -1.18 22.76 13.23
C ASP A 184 -0.48 21.39 13.02
N VAL A 185 -1.10 20.49 12.25
CA VAL A 185 -0.47 19.20 11.91
C VAL A 185 0.67 19.44 10.92
N SER A 186 1.69 18.60 10.94
CA SER A 186 2.76 18.60 9.96
C SER A 186 3.17 17.18 9.60
N PHE A 187 3.69 17.01 8.39
CA PHE A 187 4.18 15.74 7.87
C PHE A 187 5.68 15.86 7.59
N GLU A 188 6.46 14.89 8.07
CA GLU A 188 7.89 14.75 7.74
C GLU A 188 8.07 13.48 6.91
N VAL A 189 8.82 13.55 5.80
CA VAL A 189 9.09 12.39 4.95
C VAL A 189 10.40 11.73 5.41
N PRO A 190 10.37 10.56 6.08
CA PRO A 190 11.57 9.91 6.61
C PRO A 190 12.39 9.19 5.53
N GLY A 191 11.80 8.93 4.36
CA GLY A 191 12.47 8.27 3.25
C GLY A 191 11.50 7.86 2.15
N ARG A 192 12.09 7.49 1.01
CA ARG A 192 11.41 6.97 -0.18
C ARG A 192 12.17 5.78 -0.75
N TYR A 193 11.52 5.02 -1.61
CA TYR A 193 12.07 3.89 -2.34
C TYR A 193 11.48 3.84 -3.75
N GLU A 194 12.33 3.56 -4.75
CA GLU A 194 11.98 3.74 -6.17
C GLU A 194 11.90 2.39 -6.91
N SER A 195 12.62 1.36 -6.44
CA SER A 195 12.69 0.03 -7.07
C SER A 195 11.75 -1.00 -6.45
N LEU A 196 10.65 -0.62 -5.80
CA LEU A 196 9.81 -1.59 -5.07
C LEU A 196 9.24 -2.68 -6.00
N LEU A 197 8.72 -2.30 -7.18
CA LEU A 197 8.20 -3.27 -8.14
C LEU A 197 9.33 -4.13 -8.73
N GLU A 198 10.47 -3.55 -9.09
CA GLU A 198 11.65 -4.29 -9.57
C GLU A 198 12.07 -5.38 -8.57
N GLU A 199 12.21 -5.02 -7.29
CA GLU A 199 12.57 -5.96 -6.23
C GLU A 199 11.48 -7.02 -6.00
N MET A 200 10.22 -6.72 -6.32
CA MET A 200 9.10 -7.67 -6.24
C MET A 200 9.19 -8.75 -7.34
N LEU A 201 9.86 -8.47 -8.46
CA LEU A 201 10.09 -9.44 -9.53
C LEU A 201 11.19 -10.46 -9.18
N GLU A 202 12.00 -10.17 -8.17
CA GLU A 202 13.10 -11.02 -7.75
C GLU A 202 12.67 -12.04 -6.69
N SER A 203 12.49 -13.31 -7.11
CA SER A 203 12.01 -14.39 -6.23
C SER A 203 12.81 -14.59 -4.93
N SER A 204 14.09 -14.18 -4.89
CA SER A 204 14.93 -14.25 -3.69
C SER A 204 14.55 -13.25 -2.60
N ASN A 205 13.79 -12.22 -2.95
CA ASN A 205 13.30 -11.21 -2.01
C ASN A 205 12.00 -11.66 -1.30
N TRP A 206 11.50 -12.86 -1.61
CA TRP A 206 10.29 -13.42 -1.05
C TRP A 206 10.59 -14.51 -0.02
N LEU A 207 9.83 -14.52 1.08
CA LEU A 207 9.83 -15.64 2.02
C LEU A 207 9.08 -16.85 1.46
N ALA A 208 7.97 -16.61 0.75
CA ALA A 208 7.14 -17.61 0.10
C ALA A 208 6.82 -17.16 -1.35
N PRO A 209 7.77 -17.32 -2.30
CA PRO A 209 7.59 -16.86 -3.67
C PRO A 209 6.46 -17.62 -4.38
N HIS A 210 5.63 -16.89 -5.12
CA HIS A 210 4.65 -17.46 -6.04
C HIS A 210 5.11 -17.25 -7.49
N ALA A 211 5.73 -18.28 -8.08
CA ALA A 211 6.45 -18.16 -9.35
C ALA A 211 5.57 -17.64 -10.51
N GLU A 212 4.33 -18.10 -10.64
CA GLU A 212 3.44 -17.64 -11.71
C GLU A 212 2.97 -16.19 -11.52
N VAL A 213 2.77 -15.74 -10.29
CA VAL A 213 2.40 -14.33 -10.02
C VAL A 213 3.57 -13.42 -10.32
N ILE A 214 4.79 -13.78 -9.88
CA ILE A 214 6.01 -13.02 -10.18
C ILE A 214 6.22 -12.92 -11.69
N ALA A 215 6.10 -14.04 -12.42
CA ALA A 215 6.24 -14.05 -13.88
C ALA A 215 5.15 -13.22 -14.58
N LEU A 216 3.92 -13.23 -14.06
CA LEU A 216 2.84 -12.40 -14.58
C LEU A 216 3.13 -10.91 -14.33
N LEU A 217 3.59 -10.52 -13.14
CA LEU A 217 3.94 -9.13 -12.86
C LEU A 217 5.06 -8.65 -13.79
N ASP A 218 6.09 -9.47 -14.01
CA ASP A 218 7.19 -9.19 -14.94
C ASP A 218 6.68 -8.99 -16.38
N GLU A 219 5.83 -9.90 -16.87
CA GLU A 219 5.19 -9.80 -18.20
C GLU A 219 4.36 -8.52 -18.35
N ARG A 220 3.71 -8.06 -17.27
CA ARG A 220 2.78 -6.92 -17.28
C ARG A 220 3.44 -5.59 -16.92
N SER A 221 4.67 -5.60 -16.45
CA SER A 221 5.49 -4.40 -16.27
C SER A 221 6.47 -4.17 -17.43
N GLN A 222 7.20 -5.20 -17.86
CA GLN A 222 8.30 -5.12 -18.85
C GLN A 222 9.21 -3.91 -18.60
N LEU A 223 9.81 -3.82 -17.40
CA LEU A 223 10.51 -2.60 -16.95
C LEU A 223 11.75 -2.25 -17.79
N ASP A 224 12.20 -3.14 -18.67
CA ASP A 224 13.29 -2.93 -19.62
C ASP A 224 12.86 -2.27 -20.95
N GLU A 225 11.56 -2.10 -21.19
CA GLU A 225 11.01 -1.50 -22.41
C GLU A 225 10.42 -0.10 -22.14
N ASP A 226 10.88 0.91 -22.89
CA ASP A 226 10.44 2.31 -22.71
C ASP A 226 8.93 2.49 -22.97
N THR A 227 8.35 1.75 -23.94
CA THR A 227 6.94 1.91 -24.32
C THR A 227 6.34 0.60 -24.81
N VAL A 228 5.24 0.20 -24.19
CA VAL A 228 4.42 -0.95 -24.59
C VAL A 228 2.95 -0.56 -24.45
N GLU A 229 2.30 -0.14 -25.55
CA GLU A 229 0.93 0.42 -25.53
C GLU A 229 -0.10 -0.50 -24.85
N ASP A 230 -0.01 -1.82 -25.08
CA ASP A 230 -0.90 -2.83 -24.50
C ASP A 230 -0.73 -3.01 -22.98
N LEU A 231 0.31 -2.41 -22.39
CA LEU A 231 0.59 -2.38 -20.96
C LEU A 231 0.25 -1.01 -20.32
N ALA A 232 -0.64 -0.23 -20.92
CA ALA A 232 -1.29 0.86 -20.19
C ALA A 232 -2.11 0.31 -19.00
N PRO A 233 -2.22 1.04 -17.86
CA PRO A 233 -2.85 0.54 -16.62
C PRO A 233 -4.29 0.06 -16.79
N LYS A 234 -5.09 0.76 -17.61
CA LYS A 234 -6.51 0.45 -17.88
C LYS A 234 -6.70 -0.61 -18.98
N ILE A 235 -5.61 -1.24 -19.43
CA ILE A 235 -5.61 -2.33 -20.42
C ILE A 235 -5.07 -3.61 -19.78
N ASN A 236 -3.74 -3.79 -19.75
CA ASN A 236 -3.12 -4.95 -19.12
C ASN A 236 -1.91 -4.61 -18.22
N GLY A 237 -1.52 -3.34 -18.12
CA GLY A 237 -0.32 -2.94 -17.37
C GLY A 237 -0.47 -3.16 -15.87
N THR A 238 0.63 -3.47 -15.21
CA THR A 238 0.71 -3.45 -13.74
C THR A 238 0.25 -2.10 -13.19
N CYS A 239 -0.61 -2.14 -12.17
CA CYS A 239 -1.19 -0.96 -11.53
C CYS A 239 -1.58 -1.31 -10.09
N ILE A 240 -0.92 -0.66 -9.13
CA ILE A 240 -1.19 -0.72 -7.70
C ILE A 240 -2.18 0.39 -7.36
N GLU A 241 -3.26 0.04 -6.66
CA GLU A 241 -4.24 1.03 -6.17
C GLU A 241 -4.70 0.67 -4.75
N GLY A 242 -3.87 -0.07 -4.02
CA GLY A 242 -4.22 -0.54 -2.70
C GLY A 242 -3.02 -0.59 -1.78
N LEU A 243 -3.15 0.02 -0.61
CA LEU A 243 -2.18 -0.11 0.47
C LEU A 243 -2.91 -0.18 1.81
N ALA A 244 -2.73 -1.28 2.55
CA ALA A 244 -3.29 -1.40 3.89
C ALA A 244 -2.24 -1.87 4.90
N ALA A 245 -2.31 -1.33 6.10
CA ALA A 245 -1.66 -1.93 7.26
C ALA A 245 -2.36 -3.24 7.62
N ALA A 246 -1.64 -4.34 7.84
CA ALA A 246 -2.25 -5.60 8.29
C ALA A 246 -1.32 -6.31 9.28
N PRO A 247 -1.06 -5.68 10.44
CA PRO A 247 -0.14 -6.23 11.42
C PRO A 247 -0.63 -7.59 11.93
N THR A 248 0.29 -8.53 12.06
CA THR A 248 0.04 -9.83 12.71
C THR A 248 0.74 -9.87 14.06
N ALA A 249 0.51 -10.93 14.85
CA ALA A 249 1.24 -11.15 16.09
C ALA A 249 2.76 -11.32 15.87
N THR A 250 3.18 -11.74 14.68
CA THR A 250 4.60 -11.96 14.32
C THR A 250 5.18 -10.81 13.51
N ASP A 251 4.35 -10.06 12.80
CA ASP A 251 4.76 -9.04 11.82
C ASP A 251 3.98 -7.74 12.05
N ALA A 252 4.39 -6.98 13.07
CA ALA A 252 3.72 -5.75 13.50
C ALA A 252 3.78 -4.60 12.47
N GLN A 253 4.62 -4.73 11.44
CA GLN A 253 4.75 -3.74 10.35
C GLN A 253 4.32 -4.27 8.99
N ARG A 254 3.63 -5.42 8.93
CA ARG A 254 3.17 -5.99 7.67
C ARG A 254 2.24 -5.02 6.95
N LEU A 255 2.55 -4.72 5.70
CA LEU A 255 1.67 -4.04 4.76
C LEU A 255 1.14 -5.01 3.70
N LEU A 256 -0.01 -4.67 3.15
CA LEU A 256 -0.64 -5.32 2.01
C LEU A 256 -0.63 -4.33 0.85
N ILE A 257 -0.12 -4.76 -0.30
CA ILE A 257 -0.06 -4.00 -1.55
C ILE A 257 -1.04 -4.65 -2.53
N GLY A 258 -2.13 -3.95 -2.85
CA GLY A 258 -3.21 -4.44 -3.70
C GLY A 258 -3.12 -3.94 -5.13
N PHE A 259 -3.29 -4.86 -6.09
CA PHE A 259 -3.22 -4.55 -7.50
C PHE A 259 -4.63 -4.41 -8.10
N ARG A 260 -4.86 -3.33 -8.84
CA ARG A 260 -5.97 -3.23 -9.78
C ARG A 260 -5.75 -4.18 -10.95
N ASN A 261 -4.53 -4.14 -11.48
CA ASN A 261 -4.08 -4.96 -12.58
C ASN A 261 -2.63 -5.43 -12.32
N PRO A 262 -2.25 -6.62 -12.82
CA PRO A 262 -3.10 -7.61 -13.49
C PRO A 262 -3.94 -8.45 -12.51
N LEU A 263 -4.85 -9.24 -13.06
CA LEU A 263 -5.51 -10.34 -12.33
C LEU A 263 -4.82 -11.68 -12.64
N TYR A 264 -4.71 -12.55 -11.64
CA TYR A 264 -4.27 -13.93 -11.81
C TYR A 264 -5.46 -14.88 -11.70
N GLU A 265 -5.76 -15.63 -12.77
CA GLU A 265 -6.92 -16.53 -12.83
C GLU A 265 -8.24 -15.87 -12.35
N SER A 266 -8.49 -14.63 -12.81
CA SER A 266 -9.63 -13.79 -12.42
C SER A 266 -9.68 -13.38 -10.94
N LYS A 267 -8.58 -13.50 -10.20
CA LYS A 267 -8.44 -13.03 -8.82
C LYS A 267 -7.51 -11.83 -8.74
N ALA A 268 -7.80 -10.91 -7.84
CA ALA A 268 -6.93 -9.79 -7.55
C ALA A 268 -5.67 -10.26 -6.81
N ILE A 269 -4.54 -9.63 -7.09
CA ILE A 269 -3.27 -9.92 -6.45
C ILE A 269 -3.09 -8.95 -5.27
N VAL A 270 -2.71 -9.49 -4.11
CA VAL A 270 -2.26 -8.73 -2.95
C VAL A 270 -0.91 -9.26 -2.52
N VAL A 271 0.09 -8.40 -2.41
CA VAL A 271 1.46 -8.77 -1.98
C VAL A 271 1.72 -8.25 -0.58
N THR A 272 2.35 -9.06 0.25
CA THR A 272 2.72 -8.66 1.62
C THR A 272 4.14 -8.10 1.65
N LEU A 273 4.33 -6.95 2.30
CA LEU A 273 5.64 -6.34 2.57
C LEU A 273 5.91 -6.36 4.08
N LEU A 274 7.05 -6.91 4.49
CA LEU A 274 7.31 -7.25 5.90
C LEU A 274 8.26 -6.28 6.62
N ASN A 275 9.04 -5.49 5.89
CA ASN A 275 10.04 -4.57 6.43
C ASN A 275 9.93 -3.12 5.90
N PRO A 276 8.72 -2.54 5.75
CA PRO A 276 8.55 -1.25 5.08
C PRO A 276 9.32 -0.10 5.73
N ASP A 277 9.44 -0.06 7.05
CA ASP A 277 10.23 0.95 7.76
C ASP A 277 11.72 0.88 7.41
N ALA A 278 12.29 -0.32 7.37
CA ALA A 278 13.70 -0.52 7.03
C ALA A 278 13.99 -0.20 5.57
N VAL A 279 13.06 -0.53 4.66
CA VAL A 279 13.13 -0.13 3.24
C VAL A 279 13.26 1.38 3.11
N LEU A 280 12.43 2.16 3.81
CA LEU A 280 12.44 3.62 3.69
C LEU A 280 13.59 4.28 4.43
N THR A 281 13.83 3.90 5.68
CA THR A 281 14.77 4.61 6.58
C THR A 281 16.21 4.14 6.47
N GLN A 282 16.41 2.88 6.06
CA GLN A 282 17.73 2.23 5.99
C GLN A 282 18.08 1.79 4.56
N GLN A 283 17.17 1.95 3.60
CA GLN A 283 17.37 1.56 2.20
C GLN A 283 17.76 0.07 2.06
N THR A 284 17.15 -0.77 2.89
CA THR A 284 17.32 -2.23 2.79
C THR A 284 16.45 -2.81 1.68
N THR A 285 16.88 -3.90 1.07
CA THR A 285 16.06 -4.67 0.14
C THR A 285 14.69 -5.03 0.75
N PRO A 286 13.58 -4.80 0.05
CA PRO A 286 12.25 -5.25 0.48
C PRO A 286 12.19 -6.75 0.72
N THR A 287 11.52 -7.15 1.79
CA THR A 287 11.22 -8.56 2.08
C THR A 287 9.72 -8.77 1.89
N PHE A 288 9.39 -9.46 0.81
CA PHE A 288 8.01 -9.84 0.51
C PHE A 288 7.67 -11.15 1.21
N GLY A 289 6.46 -11.28 1.74
CA GLY A 289 6.02 -12.51 2.40
C GLY A 289 5.49 -13.51 1.37
N GLU A 290 4.19 -13.42 1.13
CA GLU A 290 3.40 -14.21 0.19
C GLU A 290 2.63 -13.31 -0.80
N ALA A 291 2.21 -13.90 -1.92
CA ALA A 291 1.21 -13.34 -2.82
C ALA A 291 -0.15 -14.00 -2.53
N ILE A 292 -1.13 -13.18 -2.19
CA ILE A 292 -2.49 -13.59 -1.82
C ILE A 292 -3.42 -13.30 -3.00
N LEU A 293 -4.24 -14.29 -3.36
CA LEU A 293 -5.16 -14.21 -4.48
C LEU A 293 -6.60 -14.07 -3.97
N LEU A 294 -7.19 -12.91 -4.16
CA LEU A 294 -8.54 -12.60 -3.69
C LEU A 294 -9.58 -12.79 -4.80
N ASP A 295 -10.55 -13.66 -4.57
CA ASP A 295 -11.72 -13.78 -5.46
C ASP A 295 -12.69 -12.62 -5.21
N LEU A 296 -12.51 -11.54 -5.96
CA LEU A 296 -13.39 -10.37 -5.96
C LEU A 296 -14.38 -10.40 -7.13
N ALA A 297 -14.70 -11.60 -7.64
CA ALA A 297 -15.55 -11.84 -8.80
C ALA A 297 -15.01 -11.22 -10.11
N GLY A 298 -13.69 -11.38 -10.37
CA GLY A 298 -13.04 -10.84 -11.57
C GLY A 298 -12.73 -9.35 -11.50
N LEU A 299 -12.80 -8.75 -10.31
CA LEU A 299 -12.45 -7.35 -10.05
C LEU A 299 -11.04 -7.24 -9.47
N GLY A 300 -10.37 -6.11 -9.72
CA GLY A 300 -9.11 -5.72 -9.10
C GLY A 300 -9.33 -4.88 -7.84
N VAL A 301 -8.26 -4.66 -7.07
CA VAL A 301 -8.27 -3.73 -5.93
C VAL A 301 -8.19 -2.30 -6.45
N ARG A 302 -9.14 -1.44 -6.05
CA ARG A 302 -9.16 0.00 -6.32
C ARG A 302 -8.82 0.84 -5.09
N ALA A 303 -8.98 0.27 -3.90
CA ALA A 303 -8.56 0.83 -2.63
C ALA A 303 -8.58 -0.29 -1.57
N MET A 304 -7.76 -0.17 -0.53
CA MET A 304 -7.87 -1.03 0.65
C MET A 304 -7.38 -0.33 1.92
N THR A 305 -8.00 -0.60 3.06
CA THR A 305 -7.54 -0.10 4.37
C THR A 305 -8.02 -1.03 5.48
N TYR A 306 -7.17 -1.27 6.49
CA TYR A 306 -7.56 -2.05 7.65
C TYR A 306 -8.42 -1.26 8.63
N SER A 307 -9.49 -1.90 9.08
CA SER A 307 -10.37 -1.40 10.12
C SER A 307 -10.21 -2.17 11.42
N PRO A 308 -9.66 -1.53 12.46
CA PRO A 308 -9.63 -2.10 13.81
C PRO A 308 -11.04 -2.42 14.34
N PHE A 309 -12.03 -1.56 14.07
CA PHE A 309 -13.42 -1.77 14.49
C PHE A 309 -14.01 -3.07 13.93
N HIS A 310 -13.85 -3.29 12.61
CA HIS A 310 -14.41 -4.47 11.93
C HIS A 310 -13.51 -5.70 12.04
N ASP A 311 -12.27 -5.54 12.54
CA ASP A 311 -11.22 -6.55 12.48
C ASP A 311 -11.11 -7.15 11.07
N ALA A 312 -10.99 -6.25 10.08
CA ALA A 312 -11.00 -6.61 8.67
C ALA A 312 -10.33 -5.52 7.82
N VAL A 313 -9.71 -5.94 6.72
CA VAL A 313 -9.36 -5.11 5.59
C VAL A 313 -10.63 -4.81 4.80
N ILE A 314 -10.95 -3.52 4.67
CA ILE A 314 -12.02 -3.02 3.82
C ILE A 314 -11.43 -2.80 2.43
N ILE A 315 -12.08 -3.32 1.40
CA ILE A 315 -11.58 -3.30 0.02
C ILE A 315 -12.65 -2.70 -0.89
N VAL A 316 -12.27 -1.68 -1.65
CA VAL A 316 -13.03 -1.24 -2.83
C VAL A 316 -12.48 -2.03 -4.00
N ALA A 317 -13.36 -2.80 -4.66
CA ALA A 317 -13.03 -3.58 -5.84
C ALA A 317 -13.72 -3.01 -7.06
N GLY A 318 -13.06 -3.04 -8.21
CA GLY A 318 -13.58 -2.48 -9.46
C GLY A 318 -13.00 -3.19 -10.68
N ALA A 319 -13.53 -2.88 -11.86
CA ALA A 319 -13.01 -3.47 -13.07
C ALA A 319 -11.53 -3.11 -13.26
N PRO A 320 -10.69 -4.06 -13.72
CA PRO A 320 -9.31 -3.76 -14.07
C PRO A 320 -9.22 -2.72 -15.20
N THR A 321 -10.19 -2.71 -16.11
CA THR A 321 -10.29 -1.76 -17.22
C THR A 321 -11.03 -0.48 -16.80
N ALA A 322 -11.22 0.47 -17.73
CA ALA A 322 -11.81 1.77 -17.42
C ALA A 322 -13.28 1.72 -16.94
N ASP A 323 -14.07 0.78 -17.45
CA ASP A 323 -15.51 0.70 -17.17
C ASP A 323 -15.87 -0.52 -16.32
N GLY A 324 -16.69 -0.34 -15.28
CA GLY A 324 -17.25 -1.47 -14.55
C GLY A 324 -18.00 -1.11 -13.28
N ALA A 325 -18.60 -2.14 -12.68
CA ALA A 325 -19.23 -2.03 -11.38
C ALA A 325 -18.17 -2.02 -10.27
N PHE A 326 -18.43 -1.23 -9.24
CA PHE A 326 -17.63 -1.22 -8.02
C PHE A 326 -18.35 -1.98 -6.89
N LYS A 327 -17.58 -2.63 -6.04
CA LYS A 327 -18.08 -3.44 -4.92
C LYS A 327 -17.25 -3.16 -3.69
N LEU A 328 -17.90 -3.20 -2.53
CA LEU A 328 -17.25 -3.10 -1.23
C LEU A 328 -17.16 -4.50 -0.62
N TYR A 329 -15.96 -4.90 -0.20
CA TYR A 329 -15.69 -6.15 0.49
C TYR A 329 -15.08 -5.90 1.86
N LYS A 330 -15.23 -6.87 2.76
CA LYS A 330 -14.43 -7.01 3.98
C LYS A 330 -13.68 -8.33 3.95
N TRP A 331 -12.44 -8.34 4.41
CA TRP A 331 -11.57 -9.51 4.38
C TRP A 331 -10.68 -9.56 5.62
N LYS A 332 -10.42 -10.74 6.18
CA LYS A 332 -9.66 -10.88 7.43
C LYS A 332 -8.16 -10.57 7.31
N GLY A 333 -7.62 -10.47 6.10
CA GLY A 333 -6.21 -10.12 5.88
C GLY A 333 -5.25 -11.32 5.85
N THR A 334 -5.78 -12.54 5.78
CA THR A 334 -5.00 -13.79 5.59
C THR A 334 -5.48 -14.57 4.37
N ALA A 335 -4.59 -15.37 3.78
CA ALA A 335 -4.87 -16.09 2.54
C ALA A 335 -5.95 -17.19 2.70
N GLU A 336 -6.15 -17.70 3.91
CA GLU A 336 -7.13 -18.74 4.20
C GLU A 336 -8.57 -18.23 4.27
N ASP A 337 -8.74 -16.94 4.55
CA ASP A 337 -10.04 -16.31 4.70
C ASP A 337 -10.52 -15.71 3.38
N PRO A 338 -11.68 -16.11 2.85
CA PRO A 338 -12.22 -15.51 1.63
C PRO A 338 -12.71 -14.07 1.90
N PRO A 339 -12.65 -13.17 0.90
CA PRO A 339 -13.29 -11.86 1.01
C PRO A 339 -14.82 -12.00 1.03
N GLU A 340 -15.47 -11.24 1.90
CA GLU A 340 -16.93 -11.19 2.03
C GLU A 340 -17.47 -9.93 1.34
N LEU A 341 -18.41 -10.12 0.41
CA LEU A 341 -19.11 -9.00 -0.22
C LEU A 341 -19.98 -8.28 0.81
N VAL A 342 -19.76 -6.98 0.98
CA VAL A 342 -20.60 -6.12 1.81
C VAL A 342 -21.78 -5.60 0.98
N GLN A 343 -21.48 -4.90 -0.12
CA GLN A 343 -22.49 -4.33 -1.01
C GLN A 343 -21.91 -3.92 -2.37
N ASP A 344 -22.78 -3.69 -3.36
CA ASP A 344 -22.44 -2.95 -4.58
C ASP A 344 -22.30 -1.45 -4.25
N LEU A 345 -21.37 -0.77 -4.92
CA LEU A 345 -21.18 0.67 -4.81
C LEU A 345 -21.87 1.39 -5.97
N VAL A 346 -22.70 2.37 -5.64
CA VAL A 346 -23.32 3.27 -6.61
C VAL A 346 -22.63 4.61 -6.49
N VAL A 347 -21.92 5.00 -7.54
CA VAL A 347 -21.18 6.26 -7.64
C VAL A 347 -21.84 7.18 -8.68
N PRO A 348 -21.65 8.51 -8.58
CA PRO A 348 -21.99 9.44 -9.64
C PRO A 348 -21.40 9.04 -11.00
N ALA A 349 -22.00 9.54 -12.09
CA ALA A 349 -21.41 9.38 -13.42
C ALA A 349 -20.03 10.06 -13.47
N ASP A 350 -19.14 9.52 -14.30
CA ASP A 350 -17.79 10.04 -14.52
C ASP A 350 -16.97 10.14 -13.21
N SER A 351 -17.18 9.18 -12.30
CA SER A 351 -16.44 9.05 -11.05
C SER A 351 -16.08 7.61 -10.72
N SER A 352 -14.96 7.42 -10.02
CA SER A 352 -14.47 6.12 -9.55
C SER A 352 -14.15 6.19 -8.05
N PRO A 353 -14.51 5.19 -7.24
CA PRO A 353 -14.05 5.12 -5.86
C PRO A 353 -12.60 4.58 -5.82
N GLU A 354 -11.67 5.39 -5.30
CA GLU A 354 -10.21 5.09 -5.35
C GLU A 354 -9.52 5.18 -3.98
N ALA A 355 -10.21 5.68 -2.95
CA ALA A 355 -9.73 5.54 -1.58
C ALA A 355 -10.83 5.12 -0.61
N VAL A 356 -10.43 4.44 0.47
CA VAL A 356 -11.31 4.14 1.60
C VAL A 356 -10.63 4.56 2.91
N VAL A 357 -11.18 5.59 3.55
CA VAL A 357 -10.74 6.08 4.85
C VAL A 357 -11.53 5.40 5.95
N VAL A 358 -10.81 4.78 6.89
CA VAL A 358 -11.39 4.14 8.06
C VAL A 358 -11.05 4.92 9.32
N PHE A 359 -12.05 5.16 10.16
CA PHE A 359 -11.88 5.72 11.50
C PHE A 359 -11.85 4.57 12.53
N PRO A 360 -10.80 4.45 13.38
CA PRO A 360 -10.53 3.23 14.15
C PRO A 360 -11.68 2.67 14.98
N ASP A 361 -12.54 3.55 15.51
CA ASP A 361 -13.63 3.19 16.42
C ASP A 361 -15.03 3.33 15.78
N SER A 362 -15.11 3.38 14.44
CA SER A 362 -16.34 3.66 13.69
C SER A 362 -16.84 2.47 12.87
N LEU A 363 -18.17 2.30 12.85
CA LEU A 363 -18.89 1.41 11.91
C LEU A 363 -18.96 1.97 10.48
N TYR A 364 -18.67 3.26 10.33
CA TYR A 364 -18.72 3.94 9.05
C TYR A 364 -17.33 4.09 8.45
N VAL A 365 -17.26 3.89 7.14
CA VAL A 365 -16.09 4.19 6.31
C VAL A 365 -16.44 5.31 5.34
N GLN A 366 -15.44 6.08 4.94
CA GLN A 366 -15.55 7.13 3.95
C GLN A 366 -14.85 6.66 2.68
N VAL A 367 -15.57 6.61 1.56
CA VAL A 367 -15.01 6.25 0.25
C VAL A 367 -14.84 7.53 -0.55
N LEU A 368 -13.60 7.88 -0.91
CA LEU A 368 -13.31 9.07 -1.71
C LEU A 368 -13.45 8.72 -3.20
N LEU A 369 -13.94 9.68 -3.97
CA LEU A 369 -14.17 9.50 -5.40
C LEU A 369 -13.11 10.27 -6.21
N ASP A 370 -12.49 9.60 -7.15
CA ASP A 370 -11.89 10.22 -8.32
C ASP A 370 -12.99 10.82 -9.20
N GLN A 371 -12.89 12.13 -9.40
CA GLN A 371 -13.76 12.92 -10.26
C GLN A 371 -12.96 13.78 -11.24
N GLY A 372 -11.71 13.41 -11.54
CA GLY A 372 -10.83 14.09 -12.49
C GLY A 372 -11.48 14.31 -13.86
N THR A 373 -12.28 13.34 -14.32
CA THR A 373 -13.00 13.40 -15.61
C THR A 373 -14.45 13.88 -15.49
N THR A 374 -14.95 14.13 -14.28
CA THR A 374 -16.28 14.73 -14.09
C THR A 374 -16.30 16.13 -14.71
N GLN A 375 -17.34 16.42 -15.50
CA GLN A 375 -17.47 17.72 -16.17
C GLN A 375 -17.81 18.85 -15.17
N ILE A 376 -16.93 19.84 -15.07
CA ILE A 376 -17.16 21.09 -14.34
C ILE A 376 -17.02 22.26 -15.32
N ASN A 377 -18.01 23.14 -15.38
CA ASN A 377 -18.00 24.31 -16.28
C ASN A 377 -17.78 24.02 -17.78
N GLY A 378 -17.95 22.77 -18.22
CA GLY A 378 -17.82 22.35 -19.62
C GLY A 378 -16.45 21.79 -20.02
N GLU A 379 -15.59 21.51 -19.04
CA GLU A 379 -14.31 20.78 -19.18
C GLU A 379 -14.17 19.71 -18.08
N ASP A 380 -13.23 18.78 -18.25
CA ASP A 380 -12.89 17.80 -17.21
C ASP A 380 -12.40 18.54 -15.96
N CYS A 381 -12.79 18.10 -14.76
CA CYS A 381 -12.44 18.75 -13.50
C CYS A 381 -10.94 19.08 -13.45
N LYS A 382 -10.08 18.13 -13.80
CA LYS A 382 -8.62 18.27 -13.73
C LYS A 382 -8.03 19.30 -14.68
N ASP A 383 -8.71 19.58 -15.78
CA ASP A 383 -8.31 20.61 -16.75
C ASP A 383 -8.79 22.01 -16.33
N GLY A 384 -9.73 22.08 -15.37
CA GLY A 384 -10.31 23.32 -14.86
C GLY A 384 -9.42 24.09 -13.89
N ALA A 385 -9.82 25.33 -13.59
CA ALA A 385 -9.13 26.16 -12.62
C ALA A 385 -9.22 25.56 -11.20
N LEU A 386 -8.13 25.61 -10.42
CA LEU A 386 -8.05 25.06 -9.06
C LEU A 386 -9.23 25.44 -8.15
N ALA A 387 -9.76 26.66 -8.27
CA ALA A 387 -10.89 27.13 -7.46
C ALA A 387 -12.23 26.44 -7.79
N ASP A 388 -12.34 25.84 -8.98
CA ASP A 388 -13.52 25.09 -9.44
C ASP A 388 -13.37 23.58 -9.20
N GLN A 389 -12.14 23.10 -9.01
CA GLN A 389 -11.84 21.70 -8.75
C GLN A 389 -12.44 21.23 -7.43
N LYS A 390 -13.08 20.06 -7.47
CA LYS A 390 -13.62 19.39 -6.29
C LYS A 390 -13.85 17.90 -6.52
N PHE A 391 -13.82 17.15 -5.43
CA PHE A 391 -14.32 15.79 -5.37
C PHE A 391 -15.31 15.61 -4.20
N THR A 392 -15.94 14.44 -4.15
CA THR A 392 -16.93 14.07 -3.14
C THR A 392 -16.63 12.70 -2.58
N ASP A 393 -17.36 12.32 -1.53
CA ASP A 393 -17.24 11.01 -0.91
C ASP A 393 -18.60 10.30 -0.76
N LEU A 394 -18.52 9.03 -0.38
CA LEU A 394 -19.63 8.25 0.14
C LEU A 394 -19.34 7.88 1.59
N ILE A 395 -20.30 8.08 2.49
CA ILE A 395 -20.20 7.56 3.86
C ILE A 395 -21.05 6.30 3.98
N LEU A 396 -20.38 5.17 4.22
CA LEU A 396 -20.99 3.85 4.17
C LEU A 396 -20.90 3.20 5.54
N LYS A 397 -22.02 2.70 6.04
CA LYS A 397 -22.04 1.87 7.24
C LYS A 397 -21.71 0.43 6.86
N ILE A 398 -20.81 -0.21 7.60
CA ILE A 398 -20.51 -1.64 7.50
C ILE A 398 -20.99 -2.30 8.80
N ASP A 399 -21.78 -3.36 8.68
CA ASP A 399 -22.34 -4.12 9.81
C ASP A 399 -21.55 -5.41 10.12
#